data_AF-A0A8C4WCJ3-F1
#
_entry.id   AF-A0A8C4WCJ3-F1
#
_cell.length_a   1.000
_cell.length_b   1.000
_cell.length_c   1.000
_cell.angle_alpha   90.00
_cell.angle_beta   90.00
_cell.angle_gamma   90.00
#
_symmetry.space_group_name_H-M   'P 1'
#
loop_
_entity.id
_entity.type
_entity.pdbx_description
1 polymer ?
#
loop_
_entity_poly.entity_id
_entity_poly.type
_entity_poly.pdbx_seq_one_letter_code
_entity_poly.pdbx_strand_id
1 'polypeptide(L)'
;MSLRPPNYSKPFHLFVHERGGIASGVLTQLSGPHHFPLAFYSQQIDPVAQGTPSCTRTLAAAVLLITKAKSLTLGFWEKAPPCFGLPSDFLGRSFSYC
;
A
#
# COMPACT_ATOMS: atom_id res chain seq x y z
N MET A 1 -15.14 -15.02 3.88
CA MET A 1 -14.63 -14.13 2.81
C MET A 1 -13.74 -14.94 1.89
N SER A 2 -13.95 -14.91 0.56
CA SER A 2 -13.05 -15.53 -0.41
C SER A 2 -12.21 -14.43 -1.08
N LEU A 3 -10.88 -14.56 -1.04
CA LEU A 3 -9.95 -13.65 -1.70
C LEU A 3 -9.80 -14.04 -3.17
N ARG A 4 -9.68 -13.05 -4.05
CA ARG A 4 -9.45 -13.32 -5.48
C ARG A 4 -8.00 -13.79 -5.68
N PRO A 5 -7.76 -14.81 -6.53
CA PRO A 5 -6.41 -15.16 -6.94
C PRO A 5 -5.72 -13.99 -7.66
N PRO A 6 -4.40 -13.78 -7.45
CA PRO A 6 -3.67 -12.71 -8.11
C PRO A 6 -3.58 -12.95 -9.62
N ASN A 7 -3.77 -11.89 -10.40
CA ASN A 7 -3.60 -11.92 -11.86
C ASN A 7 -2.33 -11.17 -12.27
N TYR A 8 -1.25 -11.89 -12.57
CA TYR A 8 0.05 -11.27 -12.91
C TYR A 8 0.09 -10.51 -14.25
N SER A 9 -0.94 -10.63 -15.09
CA SER A 9 -1.04 -9.84 -16.33
C SER A 9 -1.51 -8.41 -16.09
N LYS A 10 -1.98 -8.09 -14.87
CA LYS A 10 -2.51 -6.78 -14.51
C LYS A 10 -1.62 -6.09 -13.48
N PRO A 11 -1.56 -4.74 -13.50
CA PRO A 11 -0.85 -4.00 -12.47
C PRO A 11 -1.52 -4.23 -11.11
N PHE A 12 -0.69 -4.23 -10.08
CA PHE A 12 -1.11 -4.21 -8.69
C PHE A 12 -1.12 -2.76 -8.20
N HIS A 13 -2.04 -2.45 -7.28
CA HIS A 13 -2.08 -1.18 -6.57
C HIS A 13 -2.09 -1.44 -5.08
N LEU A 14 -1.10 -0.91 -4.37
CA LEU A 14 -1.07 -0.92 -2.92
C LEU A 14 -1.67 0.40 -2.39
N PHE A 15 -2.41 0.31 -1.30
CA PHE A 15 -2.84 1.49 -0.56
C PHE A 15 -2.28 1.35 0.85
N VAL A 16 -1.58 2.38 1.34
CA VAL A 16 -0.94 2.33 2.66
C VAL A 16 -1.50 3.44 3.54
N HIS A 17 -1.61 3.14 4.82
CA HIS A 17 -2.01 4.09 5.82
C HIS A 17 -1.23 3.78 7.09
N GLU A 18 -0.62 4.81 7.66
CA GLU A 18 0.07 4.73 8.94
C GLU A 18 -0.73 5.47 9.99
N ARG A 19 -0.98 4.81 11.13
CA ARG A 19 -1.56 5.47 12.29
C ARG A 19 -1.05 4.83 13.57
N GLY A 20 -0.52 5.66 14.46
CA GLY A 20 -0.12 5.23 15.80
C GLY A 20 0.97 4.17 15.81
N GLY A 21 1.87 4.16 14.82
CA GLY A 21 2.93 3.16 14.71
C GLY A 21 2.48 1.86 14.07
N ILE A 22 1.28 1.81 13.50
CA ILE A 22 0.75 0.65 12.78
C ILE A 22 0.65 1.02 11.30
N ALA A 23 1.33 0.24 10.46
CA ALA A 23 1.20 0.27 9.02
C ALA A 23 0.07 -0.68 8.60
N SER A 24 -0.95 -0.12 7.95
CA SER A 24 -2.06 -0.88 7.38
C SER A 24 -2.11 -0.65 5.88
N GLY A 25 -2.49 -1.66 5.12
CA GLY A 25 -2.66 -1.48 3.69
C GLY A 25 -3.46 -2.56 3.00
N VAL A 26 -3.93 -2.25 1.81
CA VAL A 26 -4.68 -3.17 0.96
C VAL A 26 -4.04 -3.24 -0.41
N LEU A 27 -3.74 -4.46 -0.83
CA LEU A 27 -3.29 -4.75 -2.18
C LEU A 27 -4.51 -5.05 -3.04
N THR A 28 -4.64 -4.31 -4.13
CA THR A 28 -5.78 -4.42 -5.04
C THR A 28 -5.31 -4.62 -6.48
N GLN A 29 -6.22 -5.11 -7.32
CA GLN A 29 -6.06 -5.12 -8.76
C GLN A 29 -7.28 -4.54 -9.45
N LEU A 30 -7.05 -3.81 -10.52
CA LEU A 30 -8.12 -3.27 -11.34
C LEU A 30 -8.78 -4.39 -12.16
N SER A 31 -10.09 -4.54 -12.06
CA SER A 31 -10.84 -5.37 -13.00
C SER A 31 -12.06 -4.62 -13.51
N GLY A 32 -11.97 -4.15 -14.76
CA GLY A 32 -12.94 -3.22 -15.31
C GLY A 32 -12.87 -1.89 -14.56
N PRO A 33 -14.01 -1.31 -14.12
CA PRO A 33 -14.05 -0.02 -13.42
C PRO A 33 -13.81 -0.12 -11.91
N HIS A 34 -13.60 -1.31 -11.34
CA HIS A 34 -13.50 -1.51 -9.89
C HIS A 34 -12.14 -2.08 -9.45
N HIS A 35 -11.68 -1.65 -8.27
CA HIS A 35 -10.54 -2.25 -7.57
C HIS A 35 -11.02 -3.45 -6.75
N PHE A 36 -10.42 -4.61 -7.00
CA PHE A 36 -10.68 -5.82 -6.23
C PHE A 36 -9.56 -6.06 -5.21
N PRO A 37 -9.88 -6.21 -3.92
CA PRO A 37 -8.87 -6.52 -2.91
C PRO A 37 -8.36 -7.96 -3.08
N LEU A 38 -7.03 -8.09 -3.09
CA LEU A 38 -6.33 -9.37 -3.13
C LEU A 38 -5.79 -9.77 -1.76
N ALA A 39 -5.28 -8.80 -1.01
CA ALA A 39 -4.69 -9.03 0.30
C ALA A 39 -4.81 -7.78 1.17
N PHE A 40 -4.94 -8.02 2.47
CA PHE A 40 -4.86 -7.00 3.51
C PHE A 40 -3.60 -7.23 4.31
N TYR A 41 -2.91 -6.15 4.62
CA TYR A 41 -1.70 -6.16 5.43
C TYR A 41 -1.90 -5.24 6.62
N SER A 42 -1.46 -5.71 7.79
CA SER A 42 -1.32 -4.90 8.98
C SER A 42 -0.05 -5.33 9.69
N GLN A 43 0.80 -4.36 10.02
CA GLN A 43 2.08 -4.63 10.66
C GLN A 43 2.46 -3.45 11.53
N GLN A 44 3.01 -3.76 12.71
CA GLN A 44 3.58 -2.75 13.58
C GLN A 44 4.92 -2.27 12.99
N ILE A 45 5.10 -0.96 12.96
CA ILE A 45 6.35 -0.32 12.52
C ILE A 45 7.38 -0.48 13.63
N ASP A 46 8.66 -0.64 13.27
CA ASP A 46 9.72 -0.79 14.24
C ASP A 46 9.70 0.35 15.28
N PRO A 47 9.93 0.06 16.58
CA PRO A 47 9.85 1.05 17.65
C PRO A 47 10.79 2.25 17.43
N VAL A 48 11.93 2.03 16.76
CA VAL A 48 12.85 3.10 16.35
C VAL A 48 12.18 4.05 15.35
N ALA A 49 11.50 3.50 14.34
CA ALA A 49 10.77 4.29 13.37
C ALA A 49 9.49 4.93 13.95
N GLN A 50 8.89 4.34 14.99
CA GLN A 50 7.79 4.96 15.73
C GLN A 50 8.22 6.25 16.46
N GLY A 51 9.48 6.38 16.86
CA GLY A 51 10.04 7.60 17.46
C GLY A 51 10.26 8.75 16.46
N THR A 52 10.10 8.51 15.16
CA THR A 52 10.36 9.51 14.11
C THR A 52 9.13 10.38 13.79
N PRO A 53 9.30 11.57 13.18
CA PRO A 53 8.19 12.41 12.73
C PRO A 53 7.24 11.68 11.76
N SER A 54 6.00 12.15 11.67
CA SER A 54 4.92 11.48 10.92
C SER A 54 5.22 11.25 9.43
N CYS A 55 5.93 12.19 8.79
CA CYS A 55 6.31 12.07 7.38
C CYS A 55 7.26 10.87 7.13
N THR A 56 8.28 10.70 7.97
CA THR A 56 9.23 9.59 7.87
C THR A 56 8.59 8.26 8.27
N ARG A 57 7.66 8.28 9.22
CA ARG A 57 6.94 7.08 9.65
C ARG A 57 6.03 6.52 8.56
N THR A 58 5.41 7.39 7.77
CA THR A 58 4.58 6.98 6.62
C THR A 58 5.44 6.31 5.54
N LEU A 59 6.65 6.84 5.28
CA LEU A 59 7.60 6.20 4.36
C LEU A 59 8.07 4.83 4.88
N ALA A 60 8.38 4.72 6.17
CA ALA A 60 8.73 3.45 6.80
C ALA A 60 7.60 2.43 6.69
N ALA A 61 6.35 2.86 6.92
CA ALA A 61 5.16 2.04 6.73
C ALA A 61 5.03 1.52 5.30
N ALA A 62 5.25 2.40 4.32
CA ALA A 62 5.17 2.04 2.90
C ALA A 62 6.21 1.00 2.51
N VAL A 63 7.49 1.22 2.85
CA VAL A 63 8.57 0.27 2.56
C VAL A 63 8.30 -1.09 3.23
N LEU A 64 7.82 -1.08 4.47
CA LEU A 64 7.46 -2.29 5.20
C LEU A 64 6.31 -3.05 4.53
N LEU A 65 5.28 -2.37 4.03
CA LEU A 65 4.18 -3.05 3.33
C LEU A 65 4.57 -3.48 1.92
N ILE A 66 5.42 -2.73 1.21
CA ILE A 66 5.95 -3.12 -0.11
C ILE A 66 6.77 -4.42 0.02
N THR A 67 7.64 -4.50 1.02
CA THR A 67 8.44 -5.73 1.25
C THR A 67 7.56 -6.94 1.56
N LYS A 68 6.45 -6.76 2.30
CA LYS A 68 5.44 -7.81 2.50
C LYS A 68 4.70 -8.15 1.22
N ALA A 69 4.23 -7.15 0.48
CA ALA A 69 3.48 -7.34 -0.77
C ALA A 69 4.33 -7.94 -1.89
N LYS A 70 5.66 -7.72 -1.88
CA LYS A 70 6.61 -8.29 -2.84
C LYS A 70 6.55 -9.82 -2.89
N SER A 71 6.22 -10.48 -1.77
CA SER A 71 6.03 -11.93 -1.73
C SER A 71 4.85 -12.39 -2.60
N LEU A 72 3.80 -11.57 -2.72
CA LEU A 72 2.60 -11.88 -3.48
C LEU A 72 2.67 -11.34 -4.91
N THR A 73 3.33 -10.21 -5.13
CA THR A 73 3.46 -9.58 -6.45
C THR A 73 4.63 -10.11 -7.28
N LEU A 74 5.49 -10.98 -6.72
CA LEU A 74 6.57 -11.70 -7.41
C LEU A 74 7.50 -10.85 -8.31
N GLY A 75 7.60 -9.53 -8.09
CA GLY A 75 8.41 -8.66 -8.94
C GLY A 75 7.65 -7.85 -10.00
N PHE A 76 6.34 -8.05 -10.17
CA PHE A 76 5.52 -7.35 -11.18
C PHE A 76 5.17 -5.88 -10.84
N TRP A 77 5.88 -5.26 -9.89
CA TRP A 77 5.65 -3.89 -9.42
C TRP A 77 6.30 -2.80 -10.30
N GLU A 78 7.12 -3.17 -11.27
CA GLU A 78 8.01 -2.26 -12.00
C GLU A 78 7.34 -1.42 -13.11
N LYS A 79 6.01 -1.42 -13.21
CA LYS A 79 5.28 -0.68 -14.27
C LYS A 79 4.38 0.46 -13.79
N ALA A 80 4.36 0.79 -12.49
CA ALA A 80 3.58 1.92 -12.00
C ALA A 80 4.40 3.22 -12.11
N PRO A 81 3.98 4.22 -12.92
CA PRO A 81 4.61 5.52 -12.91
C PRO A 81 4.42 6.19 -11.53
N PRO A 82 5.37 7.02 -11.05
CA PRO A 82 5.21 7.77 -9.81
C PRO A 82 4.05 8.77 -9.98
N CYS A 83 2.93 8.52 -9.32
CA CYS A 83 1.80 9.45 -9.29
C CYS A 83 2.16 10.66 -8.42
N PHE A 84 2.80 11.67 -9.00
CA PHE A 84 2.74 13.05 -8.51
C PHE A 84 1.50 13.71 -9.11
N GLY A 85 0.37 13.54 -8.43
CA GLY A 85 -0.88 14.21 -8.76
C GLY A 85 -1.70 14.35 -7.48
N LEU A 86 -1.62 15.50 -6.84
CA LEU A 86 -2.57 15.91 -5.82
C LEU A 86 -3.91 16.17 -6.51
N PRO A 87 -5.02 15.60 -6.00
CA PRO A 87 -6.26 16.35 -5.92
C PRO A 87 -6.43 16.78 -4.47
N SER A 88 -6.60 18.08 -4.31
CA SER A 88 -7.22 18.72 -3.15
C SER A 88 -8.51 17.99 -2.78
N ASP A 89 -8.78 17.93 -1.48
CA ASP A 89 -10.04 17.52 -0.85
C ASP A 89 -10.20 16.02 -0.59
N PHE A 90 -9.57 15.52 0.48
CA PHE A 90 -10.26 14.66 1.44
C PHE A 90 -9.49 14.68 2.77
N LEU A 91 -10.15 15.18 3.82
CA LEU A 91 -9.64 15.35 5.18
C LEU A 91 -9.43 13.95 5.82
N GLY A 92 -8.28 13.32 5.59
CA GLY A 92 -7.96 12.00 6.15
C GLY A 92 -6.85 11.32 5.35
N ARG A 93 -5.59 11.54 5.74
CA ARG A 93 -4.38 11.20 4.97
C ARG A 93 -4.13 9.68 4.89
N SER A 94 -4.83 9.00 3.98
CA SER A 94 -4.38 7.73 3.38
C SER A 94 -3.40 8.05 2.26
N PHE A 95 -2.14 7.68 2.45
CA PHE A 95 -1.14 7.77 1.39
C PHE A 95 -1.25 6.50 0.53
N SER A 96 -1.97 6.62 -0.57
CA SER A 96 -1.98 5.58 -1.61
C SER A 96 -0.59 5.50 -2.25
N TYR A 97 0.20 4.49 -1.90
CA TYR A 97 1.41 4.12 -2.65
C TYR A 97 0.99 3.06 -3.65
N CYS A 98 0.62 3.47 -4.87
CA CYS A 98 0.33 2.53 -5.95
C CYS A 98 1.40 1.42 -6.02
#